data_AF-A0A7X8QTC9-F1
#
_entry.id   AF-A0A7X8QTC9-F1
#
_cell.length_a   1.000
_cell.length_b   1.000
_cell.length_c   1.000
_cell.angle_alpha   90.00
_cell.angle_beta   90.00
_cell.angle_gamma   90.00
#
_symmetry.space_group_name_H-M   'P 1'
#
loop_
_entity.id
_entity.type
_entity.pdbx_description
1 polymer ?
#
loop_
_entity_poly.entity_id
_entity_poly.type
_entity_poly.pdbx_seq_one_letter_code
_entity_poly.pdbx_strand_id
1 'polypeptide(L)'
;ILARIDPDNQDASVDTIFRMLDYGHQSIADMVPVAMFIDGISMKLAYLIWAWSPQAGGQESSTRYIKLEPEGLVDPELLGIAAEYRSEWQETMQQAYRLYNEVETAWRVVAEENPELLRLPAELMGDSSLKAARQIERMRRNFAFDRSRYWLPSAAATNVMLVMSARAWAGLCQHLCSCNLPEAQAAGAAIREELALGAPRLLRHAAAKESLVSGLAEEFAALVALAASDVPETLRSGSAETAHRAGASLAVMAPAATGAADFAAALRYHDNRYAWQGAALKRSAVCFAWEAVAFGDIRDLNRHRTGNKYCPLRPLGFYAAADQLAVCHGKAGAVALAEKVAEGAAFGRDTSRRAHELLAAAEPVYIYWTLLGTQYSFEHVTTADKFIYEAELRTGLGAHYRYAQHLRDALEEWYKVAPETRGLVLEGDAEPE
;
A
#
# COMPACT_ATOMS: atom_id res chain seq x y z
N ILE A 1 -26.34 -28.64 -19.52
CA ILE A 1 -25.57 -27.56 -20.21
C ILE A 1 -25.00 -28.08 -21.52
N LEU A 2 -24.18 -29.14 -21.52
CA LEU A 2 -23.63 -29.75 -22.75
C LEU A 2 -24.69 -30.16 -23.79
N ALA A 3 -25.85 -30.66 -23.35
CA ALA A 3 -26.96 -31.01 -24.25
C ALA A 3 -27.63 -29.81 -24.96
N ARG A 4 -27.23 -28.57 -24.66
CA ARG A 4 -27.70 -27.34 -25.32
C ARG A 4 -26.63 -26.69 -26.21
N ILE A 5 -25.46 -27.32 -26.32
CA ILE A 5 -24.38 -26.85 -27.19
C ILE A 5 -24.61 -27.50 -28.55
N ASP A 6 -25.01 -26.69 -29.51
CA ASP A 6 -25.01 -27.01 -30.93
C ASP A 6 -23.58 -26.88 -31.47
N PRO A 7 -22.90 -27.99 -31.83
CA PRO A 7 -21.54 -27.97 -32.33
C PRO A 7 -21.41 -27.21 -33.65
N ASP A 8 -22.50 -27.13 -34.43
CA ASP A 8 -22.55 -26.49 -35.74
C ASP A 8 -22.94 -25.00 -35.64
N ASN A 9 -23.35 -24.55 -34.46
CA ASN A 9 -23.69 -23.15 -34.17
C ASN A 9 -23.19 -22.74 -32.77
N GLN A 10 -21.87 -22.65 -32.66
CA GLN A 10 -21.18 -22.37 -31.40
C GLN A 10 -21.54 -21.00 -30.84
N ASP A 11 -21.68 -19.96 -31.68
CA ASP A 11 -21.98 -18.60 -31.23
C ASP A 11 -23.36 -18.48 -30.54
N ALA A 12 -24.39 -19.12 -31.10
CA ALA A 12 -25.74 -19.15 -30.51
C ALA A 12 -25.79 -19.97 -29.20
N SER A 13 -24.99 -21.05 -29.14
CA SER A 13 -24.85 -21.89 -27.95
C SER A 13 -24.16 -21.13 -26.81
N VAL A 14 -23.10 -20.39 -27.13
CA VAL A 14 -22.40 -19.50 -26.21
C VAL A 14 -23.33 -18.35 -25.78
N ASP A 15 -24.09 -17.71 -26.68
CA ASP A 15 -25.15 -16.74 -26.34
C ASP A 15 -26.15 -17.24 -25.30
N THR A 16 -26.55 -18.49 -25.41
CA THR A 16 -27.51 -19.08 -24.47
C THR A 16 -26.91 -19.25 -23.06
N ILE A 17 -25.62 -19.55 -22.96
CA ILE A 17 -24.89 -19.64 -21.68
C ILE A 17 -24.69 -18.25 -21.07
N PHE A 18 -24.28 -17.26 -21.87
CA PHE A 18 -24.03 -15.90 -21.40
C PHE A 18 -25.32 -15.14 -21.04
N ARG A 19 -26.48 -15.48 -21.62
CA ARG A 19 -27.78 -15.00 -21.10
C ARG A 19 -27.98 -15.33 -19.62
N MET A 20 -27.39 -16.40 -19.10
CA MET A 20 -27.49 -16.73 -17.66
C MET A 20 -26.74 -15.74 -16.77
N LEU A 21 -25.72 -15.02 -17.27
CA LEU A 21 -25.08 -13.92 -16.53
C LEU A 21 -26.06 -12.76 -16.27
N ASP A 22 -26.97 -12.50 -17.22
CA ASP A 22 -28.03 -11.49 -17.07
C ASP A 22 -29.13 -11.89 -16.09
N TYR A 23 -29.28 -13.19 -15.82
CA TYR A 23 -30.20 -13.72 -14.81
C TYR A 23 -29.57 -13.80 -13.40
N GLY A 24 -28.44 -13.12 -13.18
CA GLY A 24 -27.80 -13.02 -11.86
C GLY A 24 -26.77 -14.12 -11.54
N HIS A 25 -26.47 -15.04 -12.47
CA HIS A 25 -25.40 -16.04 -12.29
C HIS A 25 -24.01 -15.52 -12.66
N GLN A 26 -23.66 -14.32 -12.19
CA GLN A 26 -22.36 -13.69 -12.50
C GLN A 26 -21.16 -14.52 -12.03
N SER A 27 -21.34 -15.47 -11.10
CA SER A 27 -20.28 -16.37 -10.63
C SER A 27 -19.70 -17.27 -11.71
N ILE A 28 -20.37 -17.46 -12.85
CA ILE A 28 -19.78 -18.18 -14.00
C ILE A 28 -18.57 -17.42 -14.55
N ALA A 29 -18.61 -16.08 -14.54
CA ALA A 29 -17.49 -15.24 -14.95
C ALA A 29 -16.31 -15.29 -13.96
N ASP A 30 -16.49 -15.86 -12.76
CA ASP A 30 -15.39 -16.10 -11.82
C ASP A 30 -14.46 -17.23 -12.29
N MET A 31 -14.91 -18.08 -13.23
CA MET A 31 -14.12 -19.18 -13.79
C MET A 31 -13.19 -18.76 -14.94
N VAL A 32 -13.21 -17.49 -15.36
CA VAL A 32 -12.37 -16.97 -16.45
C VAL A 32 -11.27 -16.10 -15.85
N PRO A 33 -10.08 -16.67 -15.54
CA PRO A 33 -8.96 -15.85 -15.08
C PRO A 33 -8.40 -15.04 -16.26
N VAL A 34 -8.15 -13.75 -16.03
CA VAL A 34 -7.47 -12.88 -16.98
C VAL A 34 -6.27 -12.28 -16.29
N ALA A 35 -5.11 -12.40 -16.93
CA ALA A 35 -3.86 -11.79 -16.51
C ALA A 35 -3.61 -10.53 -17.33
N MET A 36 -3.33 -9.40 -16.68
CA MET A 36 -2.99 -8.15 -17.34
C MET A 36 -1.74 -7.54 -16.72
N PHE A 37 -0.92 -6.95 -17.58
CA PHE A 37 0.21 -6.10 -17.21
C PHE A 37 -0.23 -4.65 -17.46
N ILE A 38 -0.09 -3.80 -16.46
CA ILE A 38 -0.46 -2.40 -16.49
C ILE A 38 0.80 -1.61 -16.18
N ASP A 39 1.37 -0.99 -17.20
CA ASP A 39 2.65 -0.30 -17.13
C ASP A 39 2.46 1.23 -17.17
N GLY A 40 3.41 1.95 -16.56
CA GLY A 40 3.48 3.40 -16.67
C GLY A 40 2.39 4.17 -15.91
N ILE A 41 1.74 3.54 -14.93
CA ILE A 41 0.72 4.16 -14.08
C ILE A 41 1.36 4.76 -12.82
N SER A 42 0.74 5.78 -12.24
CA SER A 42 1.19 6.35 -10.97
C SER A 42 1.08 5.33 -9.83
N MET A 43 1.95 5.47 -8.83
CA MET A 43 1.84 4.70 -7.58
C MET A 43 0.50 4.92 -6.88
N LYS A 44 -0.12 6.09 -7.05
CA LYS A 44 -1.47 6.35 -6.58
C LYS A 44 -2.52 5.49 -7.30
N LEU A 45 -2.46 5.39 -8.62
CA LEU A 45 -3.39 4.52 -9.36
C LEU A 45 -3.16 3.05 -9.01
N ALA A 46 -1.90 2.60 -8.89
CA ALA A 46 -1.58 1.26 -8.42
C ALA A 46 -2.19 0.97 -7.04
N TYR A 47 -2.12 1.92 -6.10
CA TYR A 47 -2.78 1.82 -4.80
C TYR A 47 -4.30 1.61 -4.93
N LEU A 48 -4.99 2.39 -5.77
CA LEU A 48 -6.44 2.25 -5.98
C LEU A 48 -6.80 0.90 -6.59
N ILE A 49 -6.04 0.45 -7.59
CA ILE A 49 -6.23 -0.84 -8.25
C ILE A 49 -6.15 -1.98 -7.22
N TRP A 50 -5.14 -1.97 -6.34
CA TRP A 50 -5.02 -2.97 -5.27
C TRP A 50 -6.13 -2.86 -4.23
N ALA A 51 -6.53 -1.64 -3.84
CA ALA A 51 -7.60 -1.40 -2.87
C ALA A 51 -8.95 -1.94 -3.38
N TRP A 52 -9.25 -1.76 -4.66
CA TRP A 52 -10.48 -2.23 -5.30
C TRP A 52 -10.40 -3.67 -5.82
N SER A 53 -9.24 -4.32 -5.74
CA SER A 53 -9.02 -5.70 -6.19
C SER A 53 -8.44 -6.58 -5.08
N PRO A 54 -9.07 -6.67 -3.88
CA PRO A 54 -8.48 -7.34 -2.72
C PRO A 54 -8.26 -8.85 -2.93
N GLN A 55 -8.96 -9.46 -3.88
CA GLN A 55 -8.85 -10.90 -4.18
C GLN A 55 -7.85 -11.22 -5.31
N ALA A 56 -7.30 -10.20 -5.99
CA ALA A 56 -6.41 -10.42 -7.12
C ALA A 56 -5.07 -11.03 -6.68
N GLY A 57 -4.53 -11.95 -7.49
CA GLY A 57 -3.13 -12.33 -7.44
C GLY A 57 -2.30 -11.36 -8.26
N GLY A 58 -1.07 -11.03 -7.86
CA GLY A 58 -0.26 -10.12 -8.66
C GLY A 58 0.97 -9.58 -7.95
N GLN A 59 1.69 -8.71 -8.65
CA GLN A 59 2.91 -8.07 -8.19
C GLN A 59 2.99 -6.63 -8.69
N GLU A 60 3.64 -5.79 -7.91
CA GLU A 60 3.96 -4.41 -8.25
C GLU A 60 5.47 -4.20 -8.22
N SER A 61 5.97 -3.29 -9.06
CA SER A 61 7.37 -2.86 -9.01
C SER A 61 7.73 -2.32 -7.62
N SER A 62 8.73 -2.95 -6.98
CA SER A 62 9.10 -2.65 -5.61
C SER A 62 9.98 -1.41 -5.50
N THR A 63 9.48 -0.40 -4.79
CA THR A 63 10.27 0.79 -4.42
C THR A 63 11.37 0.49 -3.39
N ARG A 64 11.42 -0.74 -2.86
CA ARG A 64 12.45 -1.21 -1.92
C ARG A 64 13.66 -1.81 -2.63
N TYR A 65 13.51 -2.16 -3.91
CA TYR A 65 14.51 -2.92 -4.68
C TYR A 65 14.91 -2.27 -6.00
N ILE A 66 14.06 -1.40 -6.53
CA ILE A 66 14.23 -0.73 -7.82
C ILE A 66 14.54 0.75 -7.57
N LYS A 67 15.62 1.23 -8.22
CA LYS A 67 15.92 2.67 -8.27
C LYS A 67 14.93 3.35 -9.20
N LEU A 68 14.33 4.44 -8.75
CA LEU A 68 13.39 5.23 -9.54
C LEU A 68 14.01 6.57 -9.90
N GLU A 69 13.78 6.99 -11.13
CA GLU A 69 14.39 8.17 -11.73
C GLU A 69 13.31 9.18 -12.14
N PRO A 70 13.63 10.48 -12.21
CA PRO A 70 12.66 11.53 -12.51
C PRO A 70 12.00 11.41 -13.90
N GLU A 71 12.64 10.74 -14.86
CA GLU A 71 12.08 10.46 -16.19
C GLU A 71 10.85 9.53 -16.12
N GLY A 72 10.68 8.82 -15.00
CA GLY A 72 9.52 7.98 -14.73
C GLY A 72 8.35 8.74 -14.12
N LEU A 73 8.34 10.07 -14.06
CA LEU A 73 7.19 10.83 -13.56
C LEU A 73 6.04 10.79 -14.59
N VAL A 74 4.82 10.46 -14.16
CA VAL A 74 3.65 10.43 -15.05
C VAL A 74 3.33 11.84 -15.55
N ASP A 75 2.90 11.93 -16.82
CA ASP A 75 2.58 13.20 -17.48
C ASP A 75 1.54 14.01 -16.67
N PRO A 76 1.85 15.26 -16.24
CA PRO A 76 0.91 16.08 -15.47
C PRO A 76 -0.41 16.34 -16.20
N GLU A 77 -0.44 16.32 -17.53
CA GLU A 77 -1.67 16.45 -18.30
C GLU A 77 -2.57 15.23 -18.14
N LEU A 78 -2.00 14.02 -18.21
CA LEU A 78 -2.73 12.77 -17.96
C LEU A 78 -3.25 12.68 -16.52
N LEU A 79 -2.50 13.22 -15.56
CA LEU A 79 -2.92 13.28 -14.16
C LEU A 79 -4.04 14.30 -13.91
N GLY A 80 -4.30 15.21 -14.86
CA GLY A 80 -5.28 16.27 -14.71
C GLY A 80 -4.78 17.49 -13.94
N ILE A 81 -3.46 17.69 -13.84
CA ILE A 81 -2.88 18.89 -13.20
C ILE A 81 -3.18 20.12 -14.07
N ALA A 82 -3.85 21.09 -13.48
CA ALA A 82 -4.21 22.36 -14.12
C ALA A 82 -2.97 23.10 -14.64
N ALA A 83 -3.08 23.72 -15.81
CA ALA A 83 -1.95 24.29 -16.55
C ALA A 83 -1.14 25.31 -15.72
N GLU A 84 -1.83 26.11 -14.92
CA GLU A 84 -1.26 27.11 -14.01
C GLU A 84 -0.38 26.50 -12.90
N TYR A 85 -0.61 25.24 -12.54
CA TYR A 85 0.16 24.56 -11.49
C TYR A 85 1.24 23.62 -12.03
N ARG A 86 1.29 23.35 -13.33
CA ARG A 86 2.22 22.35 -13.91
C ARG A 86 3.69 22.67 -13.62
N SER A 87 4.11 23.94 -13.70
CA SER A 87 5.51 24.34 -13.41
C SER A 87 5.85 24.11 -11.94
N GLU A 88 5.01 24.63 -11.03
CA GLU A 88 5.17 24.48 -9.57
C GLU A 88 5.24 22.99 -9.19
N TRP A 89 4.31 22.20 -9.73
CA TRP A 89 4.24 20.77 -9.49
C TRP A 89 5.50 20.05 -9.98
N GLN A 90 5.93 20.31 -11.22
CA GLN A 90 7.09 19.65 -11.81
C GLN A 90 8.38 19.99 -11.05
N GLU A 91 8.58 21.25 -10.66
CA GLU A 91 9.72 21.69 -9.85
C GLU A 91 9.73 21.00 -8.48
N THR A 92 8.56 20.87 -7.86
CA THR A 92 8.38 20.16 -6.58
C THR A 92 8.73 18.68 -6.72
N MET A 93 8.20 17.99 -7.74
CA MET A 93 8.50 16.57 -7.96
C MET A 93 9.97 16.34 -8.27
N GLN A 94 10.61 17.22 -9.04
CA GLN A 94 12.05 17.16 -9.29
C GLN A 94 12.89 17.37 -8.02
N GLN A 95 12.51 18.30 -7.14
CA GLN A 95 13.16 18.46 -5.84
C GLN A 95 12.99 17.20 -4.98
N ALA A 96 11.83 16.55 -5.01
CA ALA A 96 11.58 15.30 -4.31
C ALA A 96 12.53 14.18 -4.79
N TYR A 97 12.72 14.03 -6.11
CA TYR A 97 13.70 13.09 -6.67
C TYR A 97 15.15 13.43 -6.33
N ARG A 98 15.52 14.73 -6.26
CA ARG A 98 16.85 15.14 -5.80
C ARG A 98 17.09 14.69 -4.35
N LEU A 99 16.16 14.99 -3.45
CA LEU A 99 16.24 14.58 -2.05
C LEU A 99 16.25 13.05 -1.90
N TYR A 100 15.44 12.33 -2.66
CA TYR A 100 15.48 10.86 -2.71
C TYR A 100 16.89 10.34 -3.01
N ASN A 101 17.53 10.84 -4.07
CA ASN A 101 18.86 10.40 -4.48
C ASN A 101 19.96 10.81 -3.48
N GLU A 102 19.90 12.02 -2.95
CA GLU A 102 20.86 12.51 -1.94
C GLU A 102 20.78 11.70 -0.64
N VAL A 103 19.56 11.47 -0.14
CA VAL A 103 19.33 10.70 1.09
C VAL A 103 19.67 9.22 0.87
N GLU A 104 19.38 8.65 -0.30
CA GLU A 104 19.81 7.29 -0.65
C GLU A 104 21.34 7.15 -0.60
N THR A 105 22.06 8.09 -1.21
CA THR A 105 23.52 8.11 -1.21
C THR A 105 24.06 8.23 0.22
N ALA A 106 23.49 9.11 1.03
CA ALA A 106 23.91 9.29 2.42
C ALA A 106 23.65 8.03 3.28
N TRP A 107 22.51 7.37 3.09
CA TRP A 107 22.22 6.10 3.77
C TRP A 107 23.17 4.96 3.35
N ARG A 108 23.62 4.93 2.10
CA ARG A 108 24.65 3.96 1.66
C ARG A 108 25.97 4.17 2.36
N VAL A 109 26.42 5.42 2.52
CA VAL A 109 27.63 5.76 3.29
C VAL A 109 27.49 5.29 4.74
N VAL A 110 26.35 5.58 5.38
CA VAL A 110 26.09 5.13 6.75
C VAL A 110 26.08 3.61 6.88
N ALA A 111 25.52 2.90 5.90
CA ALA A 111 25.50 1.44 5.89
C ALA A 111 26.88 0.81 5.63
N GLU A 112 27.77 1.50 4.92
CA GLU A 112 29.18 1.10 4.74
C GLU A 112 29.97 1.29 6.02
N GLU A 113 29.75 2.43 6.69
CA GLU A 113 30.39 2.73 7.96
C GLU A 113 29.89 1.82 9.09
N ASN A 114 28.64 1.35 9.03
CA ASN A 114 27.98 0.57 10.09
C ASN A 114 27.34 -0.72 9.55
N PRO A 115 28.13 -1.73 9.13
CA PRO A 115 27.61 -2.96 8.52
C PRO A 115 26.65 -3.76 9.41
N GLU A 116 26.74 -3.61 10.73
CA GLU A 116 25.84 -4.21 11.72
C GLU A 116 24.37 -3.79 11.54
N LEU A 117 24.11 -2.61 10.98
CA LEU A 117 22.77 -2.12 10.68
C LEU A 117 22.06 -2.95 9.60
N LEU A 118 22.83 -3.62 8.74
CA LEU A 118 22.31 -4.46 7.66
C LEU A 118 21.82 -5.83 8.13
N ARG A 119 22.12 -6.21 9.39
CA ARG A 119 21.78 -7.53 9.98
C ARG A 119 22.16 -8.69 9.04
N LEU A 120 23.38 -8.64 8.49
CA LEU A 120 23.86 -9.64 7.54
C LEU A 120 23.92 -11.03 8.21
N PRO A 121 23.45 -12.10 7.53
CA PRO A 121 23.61 -13.46 8.03
C PRO A 121 25.08 -13.80 8.28
N ALA A 122 25.39 -14.54 9.36
CA ALA A 122 26.76 -14.90 9.73
C ALA A 122 27.49 -15.66 8.60
N GLU A 123 26.77 -16.54 7.89
CA GLU A 123 27.26 -17.27 6.72
C GLU A 123 27.72 -16.33 5.61
N LEU A 124 27.01 -15.23 5.40
CA LEU A 124 27.32 -14.24 4.36
C LEU A 124 28.53 -13.39 4.73
N MET A 125 28.73 -13.11 6.02
CA MET A 125 29.91 -12.39 6.50
C MET A 125 31.20 -13.22 6.41
N GLY A 126 31.10 -14.55 6.50
CA GLY A 126 32.22 -15.48 6.37
C GLY A 126 32.56 -15.87 4.93
N ASP A 127 31.69 -15.57 3.96
CA ASP A 127 31.88 -15.95 2.56
C ASP A 127 32.57 -14.81 1.76
N SER A 128 33.79 -15.09 1.29
CA SER A 128 34.61 -14.16 0.48
C SER A 128 34.34 -14.26 -1.03
N SER A 129 33.34 -15.03 -1.45
CA SER A 129 32.98 -15.19 -2.85
C SER A 129 32.44 -13.90 -3.48
N LEU A 130 32.62 -13.77 -4.80
CA LEU A 130 31.99 -12.69 -5.57
C LEU A 130 30.45 -12.69 -5.45
N LYS A 131 29.85 -13.85 -5.20
CA LYS A 131 28.41 -14.00 -4.99
C LYS A 131 27.99 -13.33 -3.67
N ALA A 132 28.70 -13.62 -2.58
CA ALA A 132 28.46 -13.00 -1.29
C ALA A 132 28.65 -11.48 -1.34
N ALA A 133 29.73 -11.00 -1.95
CA ALA A 133 29.98 -9.57 -2.13
C ALA A 133 28.83 -8.85 -2.85
N ARG A 134 28.31 -9.44 -3.94
CA ARG A 134 27.14 -8.89 -4.68
C ARG A 134 25.87 -8.90 -3.84
N GLN A 135 25.67 -9.93 -3.03
CA GLN A 135 24.50 -10.03 -2.14
C GLN A 135 24.56 -8.99 -1.02
N ILE A 136 25.74 -8.76 -0.43
CA ILE A 136 25.96 -7.70 0.58
C ILE A 136 25.67 -6.32 -0.03
N GLU A 137 26.18 -6.03 -1.24
CA GLU A 137 25.91 -4.75 -1.91
C GLU A 137 24.42 -4.55 -2.20
N ARG A 138 23.72 -5.63 -2.61
CA ARG A 138 22.26 -5.58 -2.79
C ARG A 138 21.54 -5.29 -1.48
N MET A 139 21.93 -5.93 -0.37
CA MET A 139 21.32 -5.67 0.95
C MET A 139 21.57 -4.24 1.42
N ARG A 140 22.78 -3.71 1.19
CA ARG A 140 23.13 -2.31 1.47
C ARG A 140 22.26 -1.34 0.67
N ARG A 141 22.08 -1.59 -0.62
CA ARG A 141 21.22 -0.77 -1.47
C ARG A 141 19.75 -0.82 -1.02
N ASN A 142 19.24 -2.01 -0.72
CA ASN A 142 17.87 -2.16 -0.21
C ASN A 142 17.67 -1.43 1.13
N PHE A 143 18.66 -1.47 2.02
CA PHE A 143 18.65 -0.73 3.28
C PHE A 143 18.52 0.79 3.06
N ALA A 144 19.24 1.33 2.07
CA ALA A 144 19.16 2.74 1.70
C ALA A 144 17.81 3.07 1.05
N PHE A 145 17.33 2.26 0.11
CA PHE A 145 16.02 2.44 -0.54
C PHE A 145 14.87 2.42 0.47
N ASP A 146 14.88 1.51 1.44
CA ASP A 146 13.83 1.42 2.46
C ASP A 146 13.68 2.74 3.25
N ARG A 147 14.76 3.53 3.39
CA ARG A 147 14.80 4.78 4.16
C ARG A 147 14.71 6.04 3.30
N SER A 148 15.14 5.98 2.04
CA SER A 148 15.04 7.12 1.11
C SER A 148 13.71 7.16 0.35
N ARG A 149 12.98 6.04 0.23
CA ARG A 149 11.75 5.99 -0.59
C ARG A 149 10.68 7.03 -0.23
N TYR A 150 10.69 7.60 0.97
CA TYR A 150 9.68 8.57 1.41
C TYR A 150 9.62 9.87 0.60
N TRP A 151 10.68 10.21 -0.11
CA TRP A 151 10.68 11.36 -1.03
C TRP A 151 10.21 11.03 -2.45
N LEU A 152 9.89 9.77 -2.76
CA LEU A 152 9.35 9.43 -4.07
C LEU A 152 7.94 10.02 -4.23
N PRO A 153 7.62 10.66 -5.36
CA PRO A 153 6.27 11.13 -5.66
C PRO A 153 5.24 10.00 -5.70
N SER A 154 4.02 10.26 -5.24
CA SER A 154 2.87 9.36 -5.50
C SER A 154 2.54 9.27 -7.00
N ALA A 155 2.95 10.28 -7.76
CA ALA A 155 2.86 10.38 -9.21
C ALA A 155 4.01 9.68 -9.97
N ALA A 156 4.99 9.12 -9.27
CA ALA A 156 6.04 8.33 -9.91
C ALA A 156 5.39 7.10 -10.59
N ALA A 157 5.83 6.78 -11.80
CA ALA A 157 5.34 5.62 -12.52
C ALA A 157 5.78 4.32 -11.86
N THR A 158 4.90 3.35 -11.93
CA THR A 158 5.09 1.98 -11.49
C THR A 158 4.36 1.05 -12.46
N ASN A 159 4.66 -0.23 -12.34
CA ASN A 159 4.05 -1.28 -13.13
C ASN A 159 3.42 -2.30 -12.21
N VAL A 160 2.24 -2.78 -12.57
CA VAL A 160 1.49 -3.81 -11.84
C VAL A 160 1.10 -4.92 -12.80
N MET A 161 1.29 -6.16 -12.38
CA MET A 161 0.67 -7.33 -13.01
C MET A 161 -0.39 -7.90 -12.07
N LEU A 162 -1.58 -8.15 -12.59
CA LEU A 162 -2.68 -8.78 -11.86
C LEU A 162 -3.25 -9.97 -12.62
N VAL A 163 -3.69 -10.97 -11.85
CA VAL A 163 -4.50 -12.09 -12.27
C VAL A 163 -5.73 -12.14 -11.38
N MET A 164 -6.90 -11.99 -11.99
CA MET A 164 -8.19 -12.14 -11.32
C MET A 164 -9.25 -12.55 -12.33
N SER A 165 -10.46 -12.87 -11.84
CA SER A 165 -11.54 -13.26 -12.73
C SER A 165 -11.97 -12.11 -13.63
N ALA A 166 -12.54 -12.45 -14.80
CA ALA A 166 -13.10 -11.48 -15.72
C ALA A 166 -14.24 -10.67 -15.07
N ARG A 167 -14.95 -11.24 -14.09
CA ARG A 167 -15.92 -10.53 -13.24
C ARG A 167 -15.25 -9.45 -12.38
N ALA A 168 -14.14 -9.79 -11.73
CA ALA A 168 -13.39 -8.84 -10.91
C ALA A 168 -12.81 -7.71 -11.78
N TRP A 169 -12.33 -8.01 -12.99
CA TRP A 169 -11.93 -6.98 -13.97
C TRP A 169 -13.07 -6.05 -14.37
N ALA A 170 -14.27 -6.60 -14.65
CA ALA A 170 -15.43 -5.76 -14.93
C ALA A 170 -15.75 -4.84 -13.74
N GLY A 171 -15.72 -5.35 -12.50
CA GLY A 171 -15.91 -4.56 -11.29
C GLY A 171 -14.87 -3.45 -11.11
N LEU A 172 -13.58 -3.75 -11.30
CA LEU A 172 -12.51 -2.77 -11.26
C LEU A 172 -12.71 -1.68 -12.33
N CYS A 173 -13.10 -2.05 -13.55
CA CYS A 173 -13.42 -1.06 -14.61
C CYS A 173 -14.57 -0.14 -14.20
N GLN A 174 -15.61 -0.66 -13.53
CA GLN A 174 -16.69 0.21 -13.01
C GLN A 174 -16.13 1.26 -12.05
N HIS A 175 -15.26 0.87 -11.12
CA HIS A 175 -14.62 1.82 -10.19
C HIS A 175 -13.74 2.83 -10.92
N LEU A 176 -12.82 2.37 -11.77
CA LEU A 176 -11.88 3.20 -12.52
C LEU A 176 -12.60 4.20 -13.43
N CYS A 177 -13.57 3.76 -14.22
CA CYS A 177 -14.36 4.63 -15.09
C CYS A 177 -15.29 5.58 -14.32
N SER A 178 -15.62 5.30 -13.06
CA SER A 178 -16.45 6.17 -12.21
C SER A 178 -15.63 7.12 -11.32
N CYS A 179 -14.30 6.93 -11.28
CA CYS A 179 -13.39 7.73 -10.46
C CYS A 179 -13.29 9.16 -11.02
N ASN A 180 -13.05 10.13 -10.13
CA ASN A 180 -12.85 11.53 -10.50
C ASN A 180 -11.40 11.87 -10.93
N LEU A 181 -10.49 10.89 -10.92
CA LEU A 181 -9.12 11.05 -11.38
C LEU A 181 -9.02 10.72 -12.88
N PRO A 182 -8.54 11.64 -13.74
CA PRO A 182 -8.43 11.40 -15.18
C PRO A 182 -7.57 10.17 -15.54
N GLU A 183 -6.47 9.97 -14.82
CA GLU A 183 -5.61 8.80 -15.01
C GLU A 183 -6.36 7.48 -14.75
N ALA A 184 -7.20 7.42 -13.72
CA ALA A 184 -7.99 6.23 -13.41
C ALA A 184 -9.03 5.95 -14.51
N GLN A 185 -9.66 7.00 -15.04
CA GLN A 185 -10.61 6.86 -16.16
C GLN A 185 -9.91 6.36 -17.43
N ALA A 186 -8.73 6.90 -17.75
CA ALA A 186 -7.92 6.47 -18.87
C ALA A 186 -7.49 5.00 -18.74
N ALA A 187 -7.02 4.60 -17.55
CA ALA A 187 -6.69 3.20 -17.27
C ALA A 187 -7.92 2.27 -17.36
N GLY A 188 -9.07 2.72 -16.86
CA GLY A 188 -10.33 1.99 -17.00
C GLY A 188 -10.72 1.77 -18.47
N ALA A 189 -10.54 2.79 -19.33
CA ALA A 189 -10.78 2.66 -20.77
C ALA A 189 -9.82 1.64 -21.42
N ALA A 190 -8.52 1.74 -21.15
CA ALA A 190 -7.51 0.83 -21.70
C ALA A 190 -7.74 -0.63 -21.25
N ILE A 191 -8.04 -0.86 -19.97
CA ILE A 191 -8.34 -2.20 -19.45
C ILE A 191 -9.58 -2.80 -20.14
N ARG A 192 -10.60 -1.98 -20.45
CA ARG A 192 -11.78 -2.45 -21.17
C ARG A 192 -11.47 -2.86 -22.60
N GLU A 193 -10.60 -2.13 -23.28
CA GLU A 193 -10.15 -2.49 -24.63
C GLU A 193 -9.45 -3.86 -24.62
N GLU A 194 -8.56 -4.08 -23.66
CA GLU A 194 -7.88 -5.38 -23.50
C GLU A 194 -8.84 -6.49 -23.06
N LEU A 195 -9.77 -6.20 -22.14
CA LEU A 195 -10.77 -7.17 -21.69
C LEU A 195 -11.70 -7.59 -22.84
N ALA A 196 -11.87 -6.76 -23.86
CA ALA A 196 -12.66 -7.09 -25.05
C ALA A 196 -12.11 -8.30 -25.82
N LEU A 197 -10.79 -8.55 -25.73
CA LEU A 197 -10.14 -9.66 -26.43
C LEU A 197 -10.51 -11.02 -25.81
N GLY A 198 -10.63 -11.09 -24.48
CA GLY A 198 -10.88 -12.33 -23.74
C GLY A 198 -12.30 -12.48 -23.20
N ALA A 199 -13.00 -11.38 -22.93
CA ALA A 199 -14.33 -11.37 -22.31
C ALA A 199 -15.25 -10.23 -22.82
N PRO A 200 -15.48 -10.10 -24.14
CA PRO A 200 -16.18 -8.96 -24.75
C PRO A 200 -17.61 -8.75 -24.22
N ARG A 201 -18.28 -9.83 -23.80
CA ARG A 201 -19.66 -9.76 -23.30
C ARG A 201 -19.76 -9.17 -21.89
N LEU A 202 -18.65 -9.10 -21.15
CA LEU A 202 -18.61 -8.46 -19.84
C LEU A 202 -18.45 -6.94 -19.93
N LEU A 203 -18.13 -6.38 -21.11
CA LEU A 203 -17.90 -4.95 -21.28
C LEU A 203 -19.11 -4.09 -20.93
N ARG A 204 -20.33 -4.61 -21.12
CA ARG A 204 -21.57 -3.94 -20.69
C ARG A 204 -21.64 -3.74 -19.17
N HIS A 205 -20.90 -4.56 -18.41
CA HIS A 205 -20.78 -4.47 -16.95
C HIS A 205 -19.45 -3.82 -16.53
N ALA A 206 -18.63 -3.36 -17.47
CA ALA A 206 -17.33 -2.74 -17.21
C ALA A 206 -17.36 -1.22 -17.44
N ALA A 207 -18.54 -0.60 -17.40
CA ALA A 207 -18.71 0.84 -17.64
C ALA A 207 -18.87 1.64 -16.34
N ALA A 208 -18.71 2.95 -16.44
CA ALA A 208 -19.03 3.86 -15.35
C ALA A 208 -20.44 3.60 -14.82
N LYS A 209 -20.60 3.66 -13.49
CA LYS A 209 -21.85 3.36 -12.81
C LYS A 209 -22.23 4.55 -11.95
N GLU A 210 -23.43 5.07 -12.15
CA GLU A 210 -23.93 6.26 -11.45
C GLU A 210 -23.81 6.12 -9.93
N SER A 211 -24.16 4.97 -9.35
CA SER A 211 -24.02 4.73 -7.92
C SER A 211 -22.57 4.84 -7.41
N LEU A 212 -21.58 4.44 -8.22
CA LEU A 212 -20.17 4.56 -7.85
C LEU A 212 -19.69 6.00 -8.01
N VAL A 213 -20.13 6.70 -9.06
CA VAL A 213 -19.85 8.14 -9.23
C VAL A 213 -20.36 8.92 -8.02
N SER A 214 -21.62 8.70 -7.61
CA SER A 214 -22.20 9.36 -6.45
C SER A 214 -21.49 9.01 -5.14
N GLY A 215 -21.19 7.72 -4.91
CA GLY A 215 -20.50 7.28 -3.69
C GLY A 215 -19.08 7.83 -3.58
N LEU A 216 -18.30 7.79 -4.66
CA LEU A 216 -16.94 8.35 -4.68
C LEU A 216 -16.95 9.88 -4.52
N ALA A 217 -17.95 10.56 -5.08
CA ALA A 217 -18.13 12.00 -4.89
C ALA A 217 -18.49 12.35 -3.43
N GLU A 218 -19.34 11.54 -2.77
CA GLU A 218 -19.69 11.70 -1.36
C GLU A 218 -18.48 11.46 -0.44
N GLU A 219 -17.73 10.39 -0.68
CA GLU A 219 -16.48 10.10 0.05
C GLU A 219 -15.46 11.24 -0.11
N PHE A 220 -15.29 11.75 -1.32
CA PHE A 220 -14.42 12.89 -1.57
C PHE A 220 -14.92 14.16 -0.87
N ALA A 221 -16.22 14.46 -0.93
CA ALA A 221 -16.79 15.62 -0.25
C ALA A 221 -16.62 15.56 1.28
N ALA A 222 -16.77 14.37 1.88
CA ALA A 222 -16.50 14.15 3.30
C ALA A 222 -15.02 14.41 3.64
N LEU A 223 -14.10 13.97 2.77
CA LEU A 223 -12.67 14.21 2.92
C LEU A 223 -12.30 15.70 2.80
N VAL A 224 -12.91 16.41 1.85
CA VAL A 224 -12.79 17.87 1.68
C VAL A 224 -13.27 18.58 2.94
N ALA A 225 -14.45 18.23 3.45
CA ALA A 225 -15.00 18.82 4.66
C ALA A 225 -14.08 18.62 5.88
N LEU A 226 -13.49 17.43 6.01
CA LEU A 226 -12.51 17.14 7.07
C LEU A 226 -11.25 18.01 6.92
N ALA A 227 -10.70 18.14 5.71
CA ALA A 227 -9.54 18.98 5.45
C ALA A 227 -9.82 20.48 5.68
N ALA A 228 -11.00 20.98 5.28
CA ALA A 228 -11.38 22.37 5.49
C ALA A 228 -11.66 22.71 6.97
N SER A 229 -12.06 21.71 7.78
CA SER A 229 -12.41 21.91 9.19
C SER A 229 -11.22 22.02 10.14
N ASP A 230 -10.11 21.39 9.80
CA ASP A 230 -8.93 21.32 10.65
C ASP A 230 -7.66 21.15 9.81
N VAL A 231 -6.61 21.87 10.19
CA VAL A 231 -5.26 21.69 9.65
C VAL A 231 -4.43 20.96 10.71
N PRO A 232 -3.93 19.73 10.43
CA PRO A 232 -3.12 18.98 11.36
C PRO A 232 -1.93 19.78 11.89
N GLU A 233 -1.63 19.66 13.19
CA GLU A 233 -0.61 20.46 13.87
C GLU A 233 0.78 20.39 13.20
N THR A 234 1.17 19.20 12.79
CA THR A 234 2.38 18.85 12.02
C THR A 234 2.45 19.52 10.66
N LEU A 235 1.33 19.94 10.07
CA LEU A 235 1.30 20.67 8.79
C LEU A 235 1.26 22.19 8.97
N ARG A 236 1.12 22.69 10.20
CA ARG A 236 1.08 24.14 10.45
C ARG A 236 2.47 24.76 10.27
N SER A 237 2.50 25.98 9.75
CA SER A 237 3.74 26.73 9.60
C SER A 237 4.44 26.92 10.96
N GLY A 238 5.74 26.63 11.02
CA GLY A 238 6.51 26.75 12.26
C GLY A 238 6.37 25.59 13.25
N SER A 239 5.66 24.51 12.89
CA SER A 239 5.65 23.29 13.70
C SER A 239 7.05 22.69 13.81
N ALA A 240 7.45 22.33 15.03
CA ALA A 240 8.72 21.68 15.31
C ALA A 240 8.75 20.23 14.80
N GLU A 241 7.60 19.56 14.84
CA GLU A 241 7.42 18.18 14.39
C GLU A 241 6.93 18.15 12.94
N THR A 242 7.58 17.33 12.12
CA THR A 242 7.19 17.13 10.71
C THR A 242 6.32 15.90 10.53
N ALA A 243 6.46 14.92 11.42
CA ALA A 243 5.73 13.66 11.39
C ALA A 243 4.76 13.56 12.55
N HIS A 244 3.54 13.10 12.29
CA HIS A 244 2.59 12.73 13.33
C HIS A 244 2.98 11.36 13.90
N ARG A 245 2.82 11.17 15.21
CA ARG A 245 3.07 9.89 15.86
C ARG A 245 2.11 8.84 15.32
N ALA A 246 2.60 7.63 15.08
CA ALA A 246 1.80 6.51 14.61
C ALA A 246 1.15 5.73 15.78
N GLY A 247 0.34 6.39 16.61
CA GLY A 247 -0.34 5.72 17.72
C GLY A 247 -1.19 4.56 17.22
N ALA A 248 -0.93 3.34 17.69
CA ALA A 248 -1.72 2.16 17.35
C ALA A 248 -2.93 2.04 18.27
N SER A 249 -4.05 1.55 17.73
CA SER A 249 -5.21 1.15 18.51
C SER A 249 -5.80 -0.14 17.96
N LEU A 250 -6.46 -0.91 18.82
CA LEU A 250 -7.07 -2.18 18.45
C LEU A 250 -8.37 -2.41 19.23
N ALA A 251 -9.41 -2.81 18.52
CA ALA A 251 -10.70 -3.22 19.07
C ALA A 251 -11.01 -4.67 18.65
N VAL A 252 -11.52 -5.46 19.59
CA VAL A 252 -11.93 -6.85 19.35
C VAL A 252 -13.42 -7.01 19.61
N MET A 253 -14.14 -7.52 18.63
CA MET A 253 -15.52 -7.99 18.79
C MET A 253 -15.52 -9.51 18.76
N ALA A 254 -15.51 -10.12 19.94
CA ALA A 254 -15.51 -11.57 20.11
C ALA A 254 -16.92 -12.14 20.31
N PRO A 255 -17.15 -13.44 20.00
CA PRO A 255 -18.38 -14.12 20.39
C PRO A 255 -18.60 -14.08 21.90
N ALA A 256 -19.86 -14.18 22.34
CA ALA A 256 -20.20 -14.22 23.75
C ALA A 256 -19.41 -15.31 24.50
N ALA A 257 -18.95 -14.98 25.71
CA ALA A 257 -18.12 -15.82 26.57
C ALA A 257 -16.74 -16.25 25.99
N THR A 258 -16.28 -15.65 24.90
CA THR A 258 -14.90 -15.83 24.41
C THR A 258 -13.98 -14.86 25.15
N GLY A 259 -12.99 -15.39 25.86
CA GLY A 259 -11.97 -14.62 26.57
C GLY A 259 -10.56 -14.91 26.08
N ALA A 260 -9.59 -14.31 26.76
CA ALA A 260 -8.19 -14.40 26.37
C ALA A 260 -7.61 -15.84 26.46
N ALA A 261 -8.05 -16.64 27.44
CA ALA A 261 -7.73 -18.07 27.53
C ALA A 261 -8.24 -18.88 26.31
N ASP A 262 -9.39 -18.51 25.73
CA ASP A 262 -9.91 -19.17 24.54
C ASP A 262 -9.08 -18.82 23.30
N PHE A 263 -8.55 -17.60 23.22
CA PHE A 263 -7.60 -17.21 22.16
C PHE A 263 -6.29 -17.98 22.28
N ALA A 264 -5.74 -18.14 23.49
CA ALA A 264 -4.56 -18.97 23.71
C ALA A 264 -4.83 -20.44 23.34
N ALA A 265 -5.98 -20.99 23.75
CA ALA A 265 -6.38 -22.35 23.37
C ALA A 265 -6.55 -22.51 21.85
N ALA A 266 -6.97 -21.46 21.15
CA ALA A 266 -7.07 -21.43 19.70
C ALA A 266 -5.71 -21.43 18.99
N LEU A 267 -4.61 -21.09 19.68
CA LEU A 267 -3.24 -21.18 19.19
C LEU A 267 -2.51 -22.46 19.63
N ARG A 268 -3.19 -23.42 20.27
CA ARG A 268 -2.55 -24.64 20.81
C ARG A 268 -1.75 -25.46 19.78
N TYR A 269 -2.15 -25.40 18.51
CA TYR A 269 -1.51 -26.13 17.41
C TYR A 269 -0.75 -25.19 16.45
N HIS A 270 -0.40 -23.99 16.93
CA HIS A 270 0.24 -22.95 16.11
C HIS A 270 1.77 -23.16 16.06
N ASP A 271 2.23 -23.94 15.09
CA ASP A 271 3.66 -24.25 14.88
C ASP A 271 4.33 -23.35 13.82
N ASN A 272 3.55 -22.68 12.97
CA ASN A 272 3.97 -21.66 12.01
C ASN A 272 2.76 -20.81 11.58
N ARG A 273 3.01 -19.75 10.81
CA ARG A 273 1.97 -18.80 10.33
C ARG A 273 0.82 -19.42 9.51
N TYR A 274 1.02 -20.58 8.89
CA TYR A 274 -0.01 -21.30 8.12
C TYR A 274 -0.75 -22.35 8.96
N ALA A 275 -0.38 -22.49 10.24
CA ALA A 275 -0.93 -23.49 11.11
C ALA A 275 -2.43 -23.30 11.36
N TRP A 276 -3.05 -24.37 11.87
CA TRP A 276 -4.45 -24.32 12.23
C TRP A 276 -4.68 -23.39 13.43
N GLN A 277 -5.49 -22.36 13.21
CA GLN A 277 -5.99 -21.50 14.28
C GLN A 277 -7.44 -21.85 14.64
N GLY A 278 -7.76 -21.84 15.93
CA GLY A 278 -9.04 -22.27 16.47
C GLY A 278 -10.21 -21.31 16.23
N ALA A 279 -11.43 -21.77 16.54
CA ALA A 279 -12.67 -21.05 16.25
C ALA A 279 -12.80 -19.70 16.98
N ALA A 280 -12.19 -19.55 18.17
CA ALA A 280 -12.22 -18.30 18.92
C ALA A 280 -11.59 -17.15 18.11
N LEU A 281 -10.42 -17.37 17.51
CA LEU A 281 -9.74 -16.37 16.67
C LEU A 281 -10.50 -16.13 15.35
N LYS A 282 -10.93 -17.19 14.67
CA LYS A 282 -11.65 -17.11 13.38
C LYS A 282 -13.00 -16.42 13.45
N ARG A 283 -13.62 -16.35 14.63
CA ARG A 283 -14.95 -15.75 14.84
C ARG A 283 -14.90 -14.39 15.52
N SER A 284 -13.71 -13.93 15.91
CA SER A 284 -13.53 -12.61 16.50
C SER A 284 -13.11 -11.62 15.44
N ALA A 285 -13.92 -10.58 15.24
CA ALA A 285 -13.52 -9.47 14.39
C ALA A 285 -12.51 -8.61 15.14
N VAL A 286 -11.49 -8.13 14.43
CA VAL A 286 -10.47 -7.20 14.92
C VAL A 286 -10.47 -5.99 14.01
N CYS A 287 -10.55 -4.81 14.60
CA CYS A 287 -10.26 -3.56 13.95
C CYS A 287 -8.98 -3.00 14.56
N PHE A 288 -7.92 -2.84 13.77
CA PHE A 288 -6.70 -2.18 14.21
C PHE A 288 -6.42 -0.96 13.33
N ALA A 289 -5.85 0.07 13.93
CA ALA A 289 -5.62 1.35 13.28
C ALA A 289 -4.34 2.01 13.76
N TRP A 290 -3.82 2.90 12.92
CA TRP A 290 -2.76 3.84 13.28
C TRP A 290 -3.19 5.26 12.95
N GLU A 291 -2.89 6.18 13.85
CA GLU A 291 -3.19 7.61 13.68
C GLU A 291 -2.53 8.20 12.44
N ALA A 292 -1.30 7.78 12.12
CA ALA A 292 -0.53 8.30 11.00
C ALA A 292 0.50 7.28 10.47
N VAL A 293 0.37 6.89 9.21
CA VAL A 293 1.23 5.93 8.50
C VAL A 293 1.66 6.55 7.18
N ALA A 294 2.93 6.41 6.81
CA ALA A 294 3.44 6.94 5.55
C ALA A 294 2.81 6.21 4.36
N PHE A 295 2.56 6.90 3.26
CA PHE A 295 1.91 6.32 2.09
C PHE A 295 2.67 5.12 1.49
N GLY A 296 3.99 5.13 1.55
CA GLY A 296 4.84 4.00 1.16
C GLY A 296 4.56 2.74 1.96
N ASP A 297 4.30 2.89 3.27
CA ASP A 297 3.98 1.79 4.17
C ASP A 297 2.52 1.34 3.99
N ILE A 298 1.60 2.28 3.76
CA ILE A 298 0.20 2.00 3.41
C ILE A 298 0.11 1.17 2.12
N ARG A 299 0.94 1.46 1.11
CA ARG A 299 1.00 0.64 -0.11
C ARG A 299 1.42 -0.80 0.19
N ASP A 300 2.30 -0.99 1.16
CA ASP A 300 2.75 -2.32 1.58
C ASP A 300 1.66 -3.06 2.38
N LEU A 301 0.98 -2.36 3.30
CA LEU A 301 -0.23 -2.80 4.03
C LEU A 301 -1.38 -3.16 3.07
N ASN A 302 -1.59 -2.35 2.03
CA ASN A 302 -2.73 -2.49 1.14
C ASN A 302 -2.71 -3.82 0.36
N ARG A 303 -1.55 -4.46 0.23
CA ARG A 303 -1.41 -5.77 -0.42
C ARG A 303 -1.93 -6.95 0.42
N HIS A 304 -2.28 -6.73 1.69
CA HIS A 304 -2.96 -7.74 2.52
C HIS A 304 -4.43 -7.87 2.13
N ARG A 305 -4.85 -9.09 1.82
CA ARG A 305 -6.07 -9.34 1.04
C ARG A 305 -7.34 -9.53 1.87
N THR A 306 -7.19 -9.86 3.14
CA THR A 306 -8.31 -10.22 4.01
C THR A 306 -8.82 -9.00 4.77
N GLY A 307 -10.12 -8.78 4.73
CA GLY A 307 -10.77 -7.69 5.45
C GLY A 307 -10.95 -6.43 4.61
N ASN A 308 -11.38 -5.35 5.26
CA ASN A 308 -11.59 -4.04 4.66
C ASN A 308 -10.60 -3.04 5.26
N LYS A 309 -10.11 -2.12 4.44
CA LYS A 309 -9.19 -1.07 4.86
C LYS A 309 -9.86 0.28 4.65
N TYR A 310 -9.67 1.17 5.61
CA TYR A 310 -10.11 2.55 5.52
C TYR A 310 -8.90 3.47 5.68
N CYS A 311 -8.64 4.27 4.67
CA CYS A 311 -7.50 5.19 4.63
C CYS A 311 -7.97 6.50 3.99
N PRO A 312 -8.52 7.43 4.79
CA PRO A 312 -8.87 8.74 4.28
C PRO A 312 -7.56 9.46 3.97
N LEU A 313 -7.28 9.67 2.68
CA LEU A 313 -6.01 10.21 2.20
C LEU A 313 -5.85 11.73 2.46
N ARG A 314 -6.32 12.21 3.61
CA ARG A 314 -6.07 13.58 4.11
C ARG A 314 -4.64 13.62 4.66
N PRO A 315 -3.73 14.43 4.09
CA PRO A 315 -2.37 14.52 4.61
C PRO A 315 -2.37 14.95 6.09
N LEU A 316 -1.58 14.24 6.91
CA LEU A 316 -1.41 14.47 8.35
C LEU A 316 0.00 14.86 8.75
N GLY A 317 0.99 14.77 7.85
CA GLY A 317 2.39 14.98 8.19
C GLY A 317 3.30 14.38 7.14
N PHE A 318 4.58 14.32 7.43
CA PHE A 318 5.59 13.72 6.58
C PHE A 318 6.61 12.95 7.39
N TYR A 319 6.72 11.65 7.12
CA TYR A 319 7.70 10.77 7.73
C TYR A 319 8.96 10.67 6.86
N ALA A 320 10.12 10.91 7.46
CA ALA A 320 11.41 11.03 6.78
C ALA A 320 12.47 10.03 7.29
N ALA A 321 12.06 8.94 7.93
CA ALA A 321 12.97 7.96 8.57
C ALA A 321 13.92 8.53 9.64
N ALA A 322 13.58 9.66 10.26
CA ALA A 322 14.44 10.32 11.25
C ALA A 322 14.71 9.47 12.51
N ASP A 323 13.78 8.59 12.89
CA ASP A 323 13.97 7.62 13.99
C ASP A 323 15.12 6.64 13.73
N GLN A 324 15.46 6.40 12.45
CA GLN A 324 16.57 5.53 12.08
C GLN A 324 17.94 6.21 12.26
N LEU A 325 17.99 7.53 12.50
CA LEU A 325 19.24 8.23 12.78
C LEU A 325 19.78 7.89 14.16
N ALA A 326 18.91 7.65 15.15
CA ALA A 326 19.31 7.38 16.53
C ALA A 326 20.16 6.12 16.68
N VAL A 327 20.00 5.15 15.76
CA VAL A 327 20.78 3.91 15.73
C VAL A 327 22.10 4.04 14.95
N CYS A 328 22.35 5.18 14.31
CA CYS A 328 23.54 5.47 13.51
C CYS A 328 24.58 6.24 14.36
N HIS A 329 25.20 5.60 15.33
CA HIS A 329 26.05 6.28 16.32
C HIS A 329 27.37 6.86 15.75
N GLY A 330 27.65 8.14 16.05
CA GLY A 330 29.00 8.68 16.29
C GLY A 330 29.94 8.87 15.10
N LYS A 331 29.48 8.75 13.85
CA LYS A 331 30.32 8.88 12.64
C LYS A 331 29.93 10.08 11.78
N ALA A 332 30.87 10.58 10.99
CA ALA A 332 30.70 11.78 10.15
C ALA A 332 29.56 11.61 9.12
N GLY A 333 29.39 10.42 8.54
CA GLY A 333 28.29 10.12 7.62
C GLY A 333 26.90 10.29 8.26
N ALA A 334 26.76 10.00 9.55
CA ALA A 334 25.48 10.14 10.27
C ALA A 334 25.10 11.61 10.50
N VAL A 335 26.06 12.52 10.69
CA VAL A 335 25.80 13.96 10.85
C VAL A 335 25.30 14.57 9.55
N ALA A 336 26.01 14.32 8.44
CA ALA A 336 25.60 14.80 7.11
C ALA A 336 24.22 14.25 6.71
N LEU A 337 23.96 12.97 7.01
CA LEU A 337 22.65 12.36 6.80
C LEU A 337 21.57 13.05 7.65
N ALA A 338 21.83 13.38 8.91
CA ALA A 338 20.86 14.02 9.78
C ALA A 338 20.42 15.40 9.26
N GLU A 339 21.36 16.21 8.76
CA GLU A 339 21.06 17.49 8.12
C GLU A 339 20.17 17.30 6.88
N LYS A 340 20.50 16.32 6.04
CA LYS A 340 19.72 16.00 4.84
C LYS A 340 18.32 15.47 5.13
N VAL A 341 18.18 14.62 6.15
CA VAL A 341 16.88 14.15 6.61
C VAL A 341 16.04 15.29 7.18
N ALA A 342 16.64 16.23 7.92
CA ALA A 342 15.93 17.39 8.45
C ALA A 342 15.45 18.34 7.33
N GLU A 343 16.32 18.64 6.36
CA GLU A 343 15.98 19.40 5.15
C GLU A 343 14.82 18.72 4.40
N GLY A 344 14.97 17.42 4.13
CA GLY A 344 13.99 16.63 3.42
C GLY A 344 12.66 16.51 4.18
N ALA A 345 12.68 16.46 5.51
CA ALA A 345 11.47 16.40 6.34
C ALA A 345 10.68 17.71 6.27
N ALA A 346 11.38 18.86 6.30
CA ALA A 346 10.74 20.17 6.12
C ALA A 346 10.11 20.30 4.73
N PHE A 347 10.85 19.94 3.67
CA PHE A 347 10.34 19.92 2.30
C PHE A 347 9.12 19.00 2.14
N GLY A 348 9.19 17.78 2.67
CA GLY A 348 8.11 16.81 2.58
C GLY A 348 6.86 17.25 3.35
N ARG A 349 7.02 17.89 4.52
CA ARG A 349 5.91 18.52 5.27
C ARG A 349 5.26 19.63 4.45
N ASP A 350 6.04 20.52 3.87
CA ASP A 350 5.51 21.65 3.09
C ASP A 350 4.78 21.16 1.84
N THR A 351 5.28 20.09 1.22
CA THR A 351 4.63 19.37 0.11
C THR A 351 3.30 18.72 0.55
N SER A 352 3.29 18.01 1.68
CA SER A 352 2.07 17.45 2.28
C SER A 352 1.05 18.53 2.65
N ARG A 353 1.50 19.70 3.12
CA ARG A 353 0.64 20.85 3.40
C ARG A 353 0.03 21.40 2.11
N ARG A 354 0.81 21.56 1.04
CA ARG A 354 0.29 22.01 -0.26
C ARG A 354 -0.79 21.06 -0.79
N ALA A 355 -0.58 19.75 -0.66
CA ALA A 355 -1.60 18.75 -0.98
C ALA A 355 -2.85 18.87 -0.10
N HIS A 356 -2.69 19.14 1.20
CA HIS A 356 -3.81 19.37 2.12
C HIS A 356 -4.63 20.62 1.74
N GLU A 357 -3.96 21.72 1.37
CA GLU A 357 -4.62 22.96 0.92
C GLU A 357 -5.43 22.75 -0.36
N LEU A 358 -4.87 22.01 -1.33
CA LEU A 358 -5.58 21.63 -2.55
C LEU A 358 -6.80 20.74 -2.25
N LEU A 359 -6.66 19.76 -1.35
CA LEU A 359 -7.80 18.96 -0.88
C LEU A 359 -8.88 19.82 -0.22
N ALA A 360 -8.51 20.76 0.65
CA ALA A 360 -9.45 21.68 1.29
C ALA A 360 -10.16 22.59 0.27
N ALA A 361 -9.50 22.89 -0.86
CA ALA A 361 -10.07 23.59 -2.01
C ALA A 361 -10.90 22.69 -2.95
N ALA A 362 -11.14 21.42 -2.57
CA ALA A 362 -11.85 20.42 -3.37
C ALA A 362 -11.19 20.03 -4.70
N GLU A 363 -9.86 20.17 -4.81
CA GLU A 363 -9.10 19.76 -5.99
C GLU A 363 -8.81 18.25 -5.94
N PRO A 364 -9.42 17.40 -6.79
CA PRO A 364 -9.27 15.94 -6.70
C PRO A 364 -7.85 15.45 -6.98
N VAL A 365 -7.09 16.21 -7.76
CA VAL A 365 -5.71 15.91 -8.16
C VAL A 365 -4.67 16.23 -7.07
N TYR A 366 -5.10 16.74 -5.89
CA TYR A 366 -4.22 17.02 -4.75
C TYR A 366 -3.30 15.83 -4.39
N ILE A 367 -3.80 14.61 -4.59
CA ILE A 367 -3.09 13.39 -4.21
C ILE A 367 -1.77 13.21 -4.98
N TYR A 368 -1.66 13.76 -6.19
CA TYR A 368 -0.45 13.75 -7.00
C TYR A 368 0.61 14.76 -6.54
N TRP A 369 0.27 15.62 -5.57
CA TRP A 369 1.24 16.47 -4.87
C TRP A 369 1.89 15.76 -3.69
N THR A 370 1.41 14.57 -3.32
CA THR A 370 1.89 13.85 -2.14
C THR A 370 3.10 12.98 -2.47
N LEU A 371 3.87 12.65 -1.44
CA LEU A 371 5.04 11.80 -1.53
C LEU A 371 4.80 10.50 -0.75
N LEU A 372 5.64 9.49 -0.93
CA LEU A 372 5.51 8.25 -0.16
C LEU A 372 5.69 8.44 1.35
N GLY A 373 6.32 9.53 1.79
CA GLY A 373 6.44 9.94 3.20
C GLY A 373 5.23 10.67 3.74
N THR A 374 4.32 11.15 2.90
CA THR A 374 3.08 11.81 3.35
C THR A 374 2.28 10.83 4.20
N GLN A 375 1.90 11.25 5.40
CA GLN A 375 1.20 10.40 6.35
C GLN A 375 -0.32 10.53 6.23
N TYR A 376 -1.00 9.40 6.39
CA TYR A 376 -2.47 9.30 6.46
C TYR A 376 -2.87 8.42 7.63
N SER A 377 -4.09 8.59 8.13
CA SER A 377 -4.65 7.60 9.05
C SER A 377 -4.96 6.31 8.29
N PHE A 378 -4.89 5.19 9.00
CA PHE A 378 -5.17 3.88 8.42
C PHE A 378 -5.89 3.02 9.44
N GLU A 379 -6.93 2.35 8.98
CA GLU A 379 -7.73 1.38 9.74
C GLU A 379 -7.90 0.11 8.91
N HIS A 380 -7.91 -1.05 9.58
CA HIS A 380 -8.12 -2.33 8.95
C HIS A 380 -9.01 -3.21 9.82
N VAL A 381 -10.14 -3.62 9.25
CA VAL A 381 -11.09 -4.56 9.85
C VAL A 381 -10.90 -5.93 9.23
N THR A 382 -10.61 -6.93 10.08
CA THR A 382 -10.38 -8.32 9.68
C THR A 382 -10.81 -9.28 10.80
N THR A 383 -10.44 -10.56 10.74
CA THR A 383 -10.61 -11.52 11.86
C THR A 383 -9.30 -11.70 12.61
N ALA A 384 -9.35 -12.08 13.89
CA ALA A 384 -8.16 -12.19 14.73
C ALA A 384 -7.12 -13.16 14.17
N ASP A 385 -7.56 -14.25 13.52
CA ASP A 385 -6.63 -15.19 12.87
C ASP A 385 -5.84 -14.57 11.71
N LYS A 386 -6.49 -13.67 10.96
CA LYS A 386 -5.87 -12.96 9.84
C LYS A 386 -4.98 -11.82 10.31
N PHE A 387 -5.36 -11.14 11.39
CA PHE A 387 -4.51 -10.15 12.03
C PHE A 387 -3.22 -10.79 12.55
N ILE A 388 -3.30 -11.90 13.29
CA ILE A 388 -2.12 -12.64 13.78
C ILE A 388 -1.23 -13.08 12.61
N TYR A 389 -1.82 -13.69 11.58
CA TYR A 389 -1.09 -14.08 10.37
C TYR A 389 -0.35 -12.89 9.73
N GLU A 390 -1.01 -11.75 9.58
CA GLU A 390 -0.40 -10.54 9.00
C GLU A 390 0.74 -10.02 9.89
N ALA A 391 0.54 -9.97 11.19
CA ALA A 391 1.55 -9.50 12.14
C ALA A 391 2.80 -10.39 12.12
N GLU A 392 2.65 -11.71 12.09
CA GLU A 392 3.77 -12.64 12.00
C GLU A 392 4.52 -12.51 10.67
N LEU A 393 3.77 -12.46 9.56
CA LEU A 393 4.34 -12.28 8.23
C LEU A 393 5.15 -10.98 8.11
N ARG A 394 4.73 -9.92 8.81
CA ARG A 394 5.29 -8.57 8.65
C ARG A 394 6.24 -8.14 9.75
N THR A 395 6.45 -8.98 10.76
CA THR A 395 7.48 -8.76 11.78
C THR A 395 8.73 -9.62 11.58
N GLY A 396 8.71 -10.56 10.62
CA GLY A 396 9.80 -11.45 10.23
C GLY A 396 11.03 -10.80 9.60
N LEU A 397 12.07 -11.61 9.39
CA LEU A 397 13.31 -11.17 8.75
C LEU A 397 13.07 -10.75 7.30
N GLY A 398 13.56 -9.56 6.92
CA GLY A 398 13.39 -8.99 5.57
C GLY A 398 12.14 -8.12 5.39
N ALA A 399 11.25 -8.08 6.39
CA ALA A 399 10.18 -7.09 6.43
C ALA A 399 10.75 -5.66 6.41
N HIS A 400 9.99 -4.73 5.82
CA HIS A 400 10.35 -3.32 5.87
C HIS A 400 10.32 -2.86 7.34
N TYR A 401 11.36 -2.15 7.78
CA TYR A 401 11.57 -1.85 9.21
C TYR A 401 10.40 -1.08 9.82
N ARG A 402 9.80 -0.14 9.07
CA ARG A 402 8.72 0.71 9.56
C ARG A 402 7.42 -0.06 9.61
N TYR A 403 7.18 -0.86 8.58
CA TYR A 403 6.03 -1.76 8.53
C TYR A 403 6.06 -2.78 9.69
N ALA A 404 7.22 -3.37 9.97
CA ALA A 404 7.40 -4.27 11.11
C ALA A 404 7.12 -3.57 12.45
N GLN A 405 7.56 -2.32 12.60
CA GLN A 405 7.25 -1.53 13.81
C GLN A 405 5.75 -1.31 13.98
N HIS A 406 5.05 -0.92 12.91
CA HIS A 406 3.60 -0.72 12.96
C HIS A 406 2.86 -1.96 13.47
N LEU A 407 3.22 -3.16 12.96
CA LEU A 407 2.56 -4.40 13.39
C LEU A 407 2.96 -4.83 14.80
N ARG A 408 4.19 -4.55 15.24
CA ARG A 408 4.57 -4.73 16.66
C ARG A 408 3.74 -3.85 17.58
N ASP A 409 3.53 -2.58 17.20
CA ASP A 409 2.71 -1.65 17.99
C ASP A 409 1.24 -2.14 18.07
N ALA A 410 0.68 -2.63 16.96
CA ALA A 410 -0.66 -3.20 16.95
C ALA A 410 -0.75 -4.52 17.76
N LEU A 411 0.29 -5.37 17.72
CA LEU A 411 0.38 -6.58 18.55
C LEU A 411 0.45 -6.25 20.05
N GLU A 412 1.15 -5.19 20.42
CA GLU A 412 1.16 -4.74 21.82
C GLU A 412 -0.25 -4.32 22.29
N GLU A 413 -1.07 -3.70 21.42
CA GLU A 413 -2.49 -3.47 21.74
C GLU A 413 -3.28 -4.79 21.83
N TRP A 414 -3.01 -5.76 20.96
CA TRP A 414 -3.62 -7.11 21.04
C TRP A 414 -3.30 -7.79 22.37
N TYR A 415 -2.06 -7.74 22.86
CA TYR A 415 -1.68 -8.39 24.11
C TYR A 415 -2.30 -7.76 25.36
N LYS A 416 -2.82 -6.53 25.27
CA LYS A 416 -3.65 -5.95 26.35
C LYS A 416 -5.01 -6.62 26.42
N VAL A 417 -5.54 -7.08 25.29
CA VAL A 417 -6.83 -7.78 25.18
C VAL A 417 -6.67 -9.28 25.43
N ALA A 418 -5.59 -9.88 24.92
CA ALA A 418 -5.36 -11.31 24.93
C ALA A 418 -3.95 -11.69 25.46
N PRO A 419 -3.62 -11.38 26.73
CA PRO A 419 -2.26 -11.51 27.25
C PRO A 419 -1.72 -12.95 27.21
N GLU A 420 -2.57 -13.96 27.37
CA GLU A 420 -2.18 -15.38 27.34
C GLU A 420 -1.73 -15.86 25.94
N THR A 421 -1.91 -15.04 24.90
CA THR A 421 -1.39 -15.34 23.56
C THR A 421 0.08 -14.94 23.37
N ARG A 422 0.67 -14.20 24.32
CA ARG A 422 2.07 -13.79 24.24
C ARG A 422 2.99 -15.02 24.27
N GLY A 423 3.90 -15.11 23.31
CA GLY A 423 4.78 -16.28 23.11
C GLY A 423 4.12 -17.45 22.36
N LEU A 424 2.83 -17.37 22.03
CA LEU A 424 2.15 -18.28 21.09
C LEU A 424 2.06 -17.68 19.68
N VAL A 425 2.06 -16.35 19.58
CA VAL A 425 2.25 -15.60 18.34
C VAL A 425 3.74 -15.57 18.00
N LEU A 426 4.08 -15.97 16.78
CA LEU A 426 5.44 -16.21 16.32
C LEU A 426 6.07 -14.94 15.69
N GLU A 427 6.24 -13.91 16.52
CA GLU A 427 6.83 -12.64 16.09
C GLU A 427 8.28 -12.80 15.63
N GLY A 428 8.61 -12.29 14.44
CA GLY A 428 10.00 -12.27 13.97
C GLY A 428 10.53 -13.59 13.42
N ASP A 429 9.84 -14.71 13.64
CA ASP A 429 10.27 -16.05 13.24
C ASP A 429 9.83 -16.45 11.83
N ALA A 430 9.15 -15.57 11.09
CA ALA A 430 8.77 -15.86 9.71
C ALA A 430 10.01 -15.97 8.81
N GLU A 431 10.21 -17.16 8.21
CA GLU A 431 11.12 -17.34 7.09
C GLU A 431 10.77 -16.35 5.96
N PRO A 432 11.77 -15.71 5.31
CA PRO A 432 11.52 -14.80 4.20
C PRO A 432 10.78 -15.52 3.07
N GLU A 433 9.80 -14.84 2.46
CA GLU A 433 9.09 -15.32 1.26
C GLU A 433 10.00 -15.45 0.03
#